data_AF-A0A607QHF4-F1
#
_entry.id   AF-A0A607QHF4-F1
#
_cell.length_a   1.000
_cell.length_b   1.000
_cell.length_c   1.000
_cell.angle_alpha   90.00
_cell.angle_beta   90.00
_cell.angle_gamma   90.00
#
_symmetry.space_group_name_H-M   'P 1'
#
loop_
_entity.id
_entity.type
_entity.pdbx_description
1 polymer ?
#
loop_
_entity_poly.entity_id
_entity_poly.type
_entity_poly.pdbx_seq_one_letter_code
_entity_poly.pdbx_strand_id
1 'polypeptide(L)'
;MNEFKRFEDRLTGLIESLSPSGRRRLSAELAKRLRQSQQRRVMAQKAPDGTPYAPRQQQSARKKTGRVKRKMFAKLITSRFLHIRASPEQASMEFYGGKSPKIASVHQFGLSEENRKDGKKIDYPARPLLGFTGEDVQMIEEIILAHLDR
;
A
#
# COMPACT_ATOMS: atom_id res chain seq x y z
N MET A 1 -29.04 35.87 -7.30
CA MET A 1 -27.89 35.46 -6.46
C MET A 1 -26.65 36.01 -7.16
N ASN A 2 -25.82 36.80 -6.47
CA ASN A 2 -24.74 37.58 -7.09
C ASN A 2 -23.60 36.67 -7.56
N GLU A 3 -23.20 36.74 -8.82
CA GLU A 3 -22.16 35.90 -9.44
C GLU A 3 -20.81 36.01 -8.72
N PHE A 4 -20.50 37.21 -8.23
CA PHE A 4 -19.33 37.48 -7.38
C PHE A 4 -19.30 36.63 -6.11
N LYS A 5 -20.44 36.41 -5.48
CA LYS A 5 -20.52 35.59 -4.26
C LYS A 5 -20.11 34.14 -4.53
N ARG A 6 -20.56 33.58 -5.66
CA ARG A 6 -20.20 32.21 -6.06
C ARG A 6 -18.70 32.06 -6.33
N PHE A 7 -18.07 33.11 -6.84
CA PHE A 7 -16.62 33.14 -7.05
C PHE A 7 -15.85 33.22 -5.72
N GLU A 8 -16.27 34.09 -4.80
CA GLU A 8 -15.69 34.20 -3.44
C GLU A 8 -15.82 32.89 -2.65
N ASP A 9 -16.99 32.24 -2.71
CA ASP A 9 -17.24 30.96 -2.06
C ASP A 9 -16.25 29.88 -2.58
N ARG A 10 -16.02 29.82 -3.90
CA ARG A 10 -15.04 28.91 -4.52
C ARG A 10 -13.60 29.19 -4.11
N LEU A 11 -13.20 30.46 -4.06
CA LEU A 11 -11.85 30.83 -3.60
C LEU A 11 -11.63 30.45 -2.13
N THR A 12 -12.66 30.64 -1.30
CA THR A 12 -12.63 30.26 0.11
C THR A 12 -12.44 28.75 0.25
N GLY A 13 -13.21 27.95 -0.50
CA GLY A 13 -13.07 26.49 -0.54
C GLY A 13 -11.67 26.03 -0.97
N LEU A 14 -11.10 26.67 -2.00
CA LEU A 14 -9.75 26.37 -2.46
C LEU A 14 -8.67 26.72 -1.41
N ILE A 15 -8.80 27.86 -0.72
CA ILE A 15 -7.87 28.22 0.36
C ILE A 15 -7.94 27.20 1.50
N GLU A 16 -9.15 26.77 1.87
CA GLU A 16 -9.35 25.75 2.89
C GLU A 16 -8.78 24.37 2.47
N SER A 17 -8.95 23.98 1.20
CA SER A 17 -8.44 22.70 0.69
C SER A 17 -6.91 22.67 0.68
N LEU A 18 -6.28 23.81 0.38
CA LEU A 18 -4.83 24.00 0.37
C LEU A 18 -4.22 24.28 1.75
N SER A 19 -5.04 24.61 2.76
CA SER A 19 -4.59 24.81 4.14
C SER A 19 -3.90 23.54 4.71
N PRO A 20 -3.06 23.64 5.77
CA PRO A 20 -2.44 22.47 6.36
C PRO A 20 -3.43 21.38 6.80
N SER A 21 -4.59 21.77 7.33
CA SER A 21 -5.65 20.83 7.72
C SER A 21 -6.31 20.20 6.48
N GLY A 22 -6.54 20.98 5.42
CA GLY A 22 -7.00 20.52 4.11
C GLY A 22 -6.08 19.47 3.50
N ARG A 23 -4.78 19.77 3.39
CA ARG A 23 -3.77 18.83 2.87
C ARG A 23 -3.65 17.58 3.72
N ARG A 24 -3.74 17.70 5.05
CA ARG A 24 -3.72 16.51 5.93
C ARG A 24 -4.93 15.60 5.69
N ARG A 25 -6.12 16.17 5.43
CA ARG A 25 -7.32 15.40 5.06
C ARG A 25 -7.10 14.67 3.74
N LEU A 26 -6.59 15.36 2.72
CA LEU A 26 -6.24 14.76 1.42
C LEU A 26 -5.23 13.61 1.59
N SER A 27 -4.12 13.85 2.28
CA SER A 27 -3.09 12.83 2.54
C SER A 27 -3.66 11.60 3.26
N ALA A 28 -4.55 11.80 4.24
CA ALA A 28 -5.18 10.70 4.97
C ALA A 28 -6.11 9.88 4.08
N GLU A 29 -6.86 10.53 3.19
CA GLU A 29 -7.71 9.85 2.21
C GLU A 29 -6.88 9.03 1.21
N LEU A 30 -5.85 9.65 0.60
CA LEU A 30 -4.93 8.99 -0.31
C LEU A 30 -4.28 7.77 0.33
N ALA A 31 -3.71 7.92 1.54
CA ALA A 31 -3.05 6.81 2.23
C ALA A 31 -4.02 5.64 2.52
N LYS A 32 -5.26 5.95 2.90
CA LYS A 32 -6.31 4.94 3.16
C LYS A 32 -6.67 4.19 1.88
N ARG A 33 -6.91 4.91 0.78
CA ARG A 33 -7.31 4.34 -0.53
C ARG A 33 -6.18 3.51 -1.12
N LEU A 34 -4.95 4.02 -1.09
CA LEU A 34 -3.77 3.28 -1.51
C LEU A 34 -3.61 1.99 -0.71
N ARG A 35 -3.69 2.03 0.63
CA ARG A 35 -3.57 0.80 1.44
C ARG A 35 -4.58 -0.25 1.05
N GLN A 36 -5.83 0.14 0.80
CA GLN A 36 -6.87 -0.79 0.36
C GLN A 36 -6.56 -1.39 -1.01
N SER A 37 -6.03 -0.60 -1.95
CA SER A 37 -5.60 -1.09 -3.25
C SER A 37 -4.44 -2.08 -3.14
N GLN A 38 -3.37 -1.71 -2.43
CA GLN A 38 -2.21 -2.58 -2.18
C GLN A 38 -2.66 -3.90 -1.50
N GLN A 39 -3.52 -3.84 -0.48
CA GLN A 39 -4.07 -5.02 0.20
C GLN A 39 -4.84 -5.93 -0.76
N ARG A 40 -5.73 -5.37 -1.59
CA ARG A 40 -6.53 -6.13 -2.56
C ARG A 40 -5.62 -6.83 -3.57
N ARG A 41 -4.64 -6.11 -4.12
CA ARG A 41 -3.70 -6.65 -5.11
C ARG A 41 -2.83 -7.77 -4.54
N VAL A 42 -2.26 -7.58 -3.34
CA VAL A 42 -1.44 -8.60 -2.69
C VAL A 42 -2.29 -9.83 -2.29
N MET A 43 -3.54 -9.66 -1.86
CA MET A 43 -4.47 -10.78 -1.64
C MET A 43 -4.79 -11.55 -2.92
N ALA A 44 -4.85 -10.85 -4.05
CA ALA A 44 -4.98 -11.45 -5.38
C ALA A 44 -3.68 -12.14 -5.86
N GLN A 45 -2.57 -11.99 -5.12
CA GLN A 45 -1.24 -12.50 -5.47
C GLN A 45 -0.71 -11.95 -6.79
N LYS A 46 -0.88 -10.63 -7.01
CA LYS A 46 -0.41 -9.93 -8.20
C LYS A 46 0.61 -8.84 -7.87
N ALA A 47 1.54 -8.61 -8.78
CA ALA A 47 2.46 -7.48 -8.77
C ALA A 47 1.77 -6.20 -9.33
N PRO A 48 2.36 -5.00 -9.15
CA PRO A 48 1.80 -3.75 -9.64
C PRO A 48 1.55 -3.69 -11.15
N ASP A 49 2.34 -4.42 -11.93
CA ASP A 49 2.18 -4.59 -13.39
C ASP A 49 1.05 -5.58 -13.77
N GLY A 50 0.37 -6.16 -12.80
CA GLY A 50 -0.71 -7.13 -12.98
C GLY A 50 -0.25 -8.59 -13.09
N THR A 51 1.06 -8.86 -13.18
CA THR A 51 1.59 -10.22 -13.29
C THR A 51 1.38 -11.02 -11.99
N PRO A 52 1.12 -12.33 -12.06
CA PRO A 52 0.98 -13.15 -10.87
C PRO A 52 2.32 -13.33 -10.16
N TYR A 53 2.31 -13.38 -8.84
CA TYR A 53 3.52 -13.70 -8.07
C TYR A 53 4.03 -15.10 -8.38
N ALA A 54 5.36 -15.23 -8.44
CA ALA A 54 6.02 -16.52 -8.49
C ALA A 54 5.51 -17.43 -7.36
N PRO A 55 5.13 -18.69 -7.65
CA PRO A 55 4.59 -19.61 -6.65
C PRO A 55 5.50 -19.77 -5.44
N ARG A 56 4.91 -20.04 -4.28
CA ARG A 56 5.67 -20.39 -3.08
C ARG A 56 6.31 -21.74 -3.28
N GLN A 57 7.61 -21.87 -2.99
CA GLN A 57 8.27 -23.16 -2.97
C GLN A 57 7.52 -24.11 -2.04
N GLN A 58 7.22 -25.32 -2.54
CA GLN A 58 6.45 -26.31 -1.81
C GLN A 58 7.24 -26.74 -0.57
N GLN A 59 6.74 -26.38 0.61
CA GLN A 59 7.27 -26.97 1.84
C GLN A 59 6.78 -28.41 1.89
N SER A 60 7.69 -29.36 2.14
CA SER A 60 7.38 -30.76 2.45
C SER A 60 6.55 -30.82 3.73
N ALA A 61 5.24 -30.60 3.59
CA ALA A 61 4.37 -30.46 4.73
C ALA A 61 4.08 -31.85 5.31
N ARG A 62 4.54 -32.09 6.54
CA ARG A 62 3.76 -32.86 7.52
C ARG A 62 2.39 -32.18 7.56
N LYS A 63 1.41 -32.72 6.81
CA LYS A 63 0.06 -32.14 6.69
C LYS A 63 -0.56 -32.14 8.09
N LYS A 64 -0.56 -30.97 8.76
CA LYS A 64 -1.33 -30.78 9.98
C LYS A 64 -2.80 -30.69 9.59
N THR A 65 -3.57 -31.72 9.95
CA THR A 65 -5.02 -31.82 9.74
C THR A 65 -5.72 -30.61 10.37
N GLY A 66 -6.68 -30.00 9.65
CA GLY A 66 -7.49 -28.88 10.15
C GLY A 66 -6.94 -27.46 9.98
N ARG A 67 -5.71 -27.26 9.46
CA ARG A 67 -5.16 -25.91 9.26
C ARG A 67 -5.56 -25.31 7.90
N VAL A 68 -6.33 -24.20 7.91
CA VAL A 68 -6.61 -23.40 6.71
C VAL A 68 -5.32 -22.79 6.15
N LYS A 69 -5.03 -23.07 4.88
CA LYS A 69 -3.90 -22.47 4.15
C LYS A 69 -4.22 -21.01 3.82
N ARG A 70 -3.42 -20.08 4.33
CA ARG A 70 -3.47 -18.67 3.93
C ARG A 70 -2.59 -18.45 2.70
N LYS A 71 -3.02 -17.56 1.80
CA LYS A 71 -2.18 -17.05 0.70
C LYS A 71 -0.95 -16.32 1.26
N MET A 72 0.11 -16.18 0.46
CA MET A 72 1.32 -15.47 0.89
C MET A 72 0.97 -14.03 1.29
N PHE A 73 1.69 -13.50 2.27
CA PHE A 73 1.58 -12.10 2.72
C PHE A 73 0.22 -11.68 3.31
N ALA A 74 -0.79 -12.55 3.36
CA ALA A 74 -2.11 -12.22 3.92
C ALA A 74 -2.05 -11.61 5.34
N LYS A 75 -1.08 -12.06 6.16
CA LYS A 75 -0.83 -11.45 7.48
C LYS A 75 -0.10 -10.10 7.36
N LEU A 76 0.90 -10.04 6.48
CA LEU A 76 1.82 -8.90 6.32
C LEU A 76 1.11 -7.63 5.87
N ILE A 77 0.05 -7.76 5.08
CA ILE A 77 -0.72 -6.61 4.57
C ILE A 77 -1.82 -6.12 5.52
N THR A 78 -2.05 -6.77 6.66
CA THR A 78 -3.06 -6.30 7.62
C THR A 78 -2.65 -4.95 8.22
N SER A 79 -3.60 -4.15 8.70
CA SER A 79 -3.33 -2.84 9.33
C SER A 79 -2.35 -2.91 10.50
N ARG A 80 -2.22 -4.07 11.16
CA ARG A 80 -1.24 -4.31 12.22
C ARG A 80 0.20 -4.20 11.73
N PHE A 81 0.46 -4.61 10.48
CA PHE A 81 1.82 -4.68 9.91
C PHE A 81 2.03 -3.73 8.73
N LEU A 82 0.97 -3.23 8.09
CA LEU A 82 1.02 -2.24 7.01
C LEU A 82 0.42 -0.92 7.50
N HIS A 83 1.29 -0.06 8.00
CA HIS A 83 0.93 1.21 8.60
C HIS A 83 0.85 2.29 7.53
N ILE A 84 0.00 3.28 7.77
CA ILE A 84 -0.09 4.49 6.97
C ILE A 84 0.16 5.70 7.85
N ARG A 85 0.81 6.72 7.30
CA ARG A 85 0.97 8.02 7.93
C ARG A 85 0.49 9.10 6.97
N ALA A 86 -0.10 10.14 7.54
CA ALA A 86 -0.60 11.28 6.80
C ALA A 86 -0.26 12.56 7.56
N SER A 87 0.44 13.46 6.86
CA SER A 87 0.74 14.82 7.30
C SER A 87 0.32 15.80 6.19
N PRO A 88 0.34 17.12 6.46
CA PRO A 88 0.10 18.12 5.42
C PRO A 88 1.12 18.08 4.26
N GLU A 89 2.25 17.40 4.43
CA GLU A 89 3.36 17.32 3.48
C GLU A 89 3.41 15.97 2.74
N GLN A 90 2.91 14.89 3.36
CA GLN A 90 3.03 13.56 2.77
C GLN A 90 1.92 12.58 3.20
N ALA A 91 1.64 11.65 2.29
CA ALA A 91 0.94 10.40 2.55
C ALA A 91 1.92 9.24 2.35
N SER A 92 2.17 8.44 3.38
CA SER A 92 3.14 7.34 3.31
C SER A 92 2.59 6.04 3.87
N MET A 93 3.22 4.94 3.45
CA MET A 93 2.87 3.59 3.86
C MET A 93 4.14 2.80 4.13
N GLU A 94 4.18 2.11 5.26
CA GLU A 94 5.35 1.36 5.70
C GLU A 94 4.96 0.02 6.32
N PHE A 95 5.82 -0.98 6.13
CA PHE A 95 5.71 -2.20 6.92
C PHE A 95 6.32 -1.96 8.30
N TYR A 96 5.65 -2.44 9.35
CA TYR A 96 6.06 -2.25 10.73
C TYR A 96 6.02 -3.55 11.55
N GLY A 97 6.88 -3.63 12.56
CA GLY A 97 6.84 -4.65 13.61
C GLY A 97 7.60 -5.95 13.29
N GLY A 98 8.42 -6.40 14.24
CA GLY A 98 9.15 -7.67 14.18
C GLY A 98 9.95 -7.82 12.88
N LYS A 99 9.79 -8.96 12.21
CA LYS A 99 10.47 -9.26 10.93
C LYS A 99 9.71 -8.74 9.70
N SER A 100 8.56 -8.10 9.86
CA SER A 100 7.70 -7.70 8.74
C SER A 100 8.40 -6.78 7.73
N PRO A 101 9.11 -5.71 8.14
CA PRO A 101 9.81 -4.85 7.18
C PRO A 101 10.89 -5.63 6.41
N LYS A 102 11.67 -6.47 7.10
CA LYS A 102 12.71 -7.30 6.47
C LYS A 102 12.14 -8.26 5.43
N ILE A 103 11.08 -9.00 5.79
CA ILE A 103 10.39 -9.92 4.88
C ILE A 103 9.83 -9.15 3.68
N ALA A 104 9.20 -8.00 3.93
CA ALA A 104 8.68 -7.15 2.87
C ALA A 104 9.79 -6.70 1.92
N SER A 105 10.93 -6.20 2.42
CA SER A 105 12.04 -5.76 1.59
C SER A 105 12.65 -6.91 0.77
N VAL A 106 12.81 -8.08 1.36
CA VAL A 106 13.31 -9.27 0.65
C VAL A 106 12.43 -9.60 -0.54
N HIS A 107 11.12 -9.62 -0.35
CA HIS A 107 10.19 -9.89 -1.44
C HIS A 107 10.01 -8.71 -2.38
N GLN A 108 10.04 -7.47 -1.88
CA GLN A 108 9.91 -6.26 -2.70
C GLN A 108 11.01 -6.20 -3.76
N PHE A 109 12.25 -6.49 -3.36
CA PHE A 109 13.43 -6.35 -4.22
C PHE A 109 14.00 -7.68 -4.72
N GLY A 110 13.41 -8.82 -4.35
CA GLY A 110 13.91 -10.14 -4.75
C GLY A 110 15.30 -10.47 -4.18
N LEU A 111 15.51 -10.17 -2.90
CA LEU A 111 16.81 -10.36 -2.23
C LEU A 111 17.03 -11.82 -1.84
N SER A 112 18.29 -12.18 -1.64
CA SER A 112 18.66 -13.44 -1.01
C SER A 112 18.68 -13.32 0.51
N GLU A 113 18.31 -14.39 1.22
CA GLU A 113 18.61 -14.53 2.65
C GLU A 113 19.43 -15.78 2.92
N GLU A 114 20.35 -15.67 3.89
CA GLU A 114 21.13 -16.79 4.38
C GLU A 114 20.46 -17.43 5.59
N ASN A 115 20.29 -18.75 5.56
CA ASN A 115 19.76 -19.49 6.70
C ASN A 115 20.86 -19.70 7.74
N ARG A 116 20.71 -19.07 8.91
CA ARG A 116 21.71 -19.09 10.02
C ARG A 116 22.12 -20.48 10.52
N LYS A 117 21.32 -21.52 10.27
CA LYS A 117 21.60 -22.88 10.76
C LYS A 117 22.57 -23.65 9.87
N ASP A 118 22.49 -23.46 8.55
CA ASP A 118 23.15 -24.33 7.57
C ASP A 118 24.00 -23.54 6.56
N GLY A 119 24.07 -22.20 6.68
CA GLY A 119 24.76 -21.30 5.74
C GLY A 119 24.13 -21.25 4.34
N LYS A 120 23.03 -21.98 4.11
CA LYS A 120 22.37 -22.04 2.80
C LYS A 120 21.73 -20.70 2.45
N LYS A 121 22.16 -20.15 1.32
CA LYS A 121 21.55 -18.97 0.70
C LYS A 121 20.29 -19.38 -0.04
N ILE A 122 19.19 -18.67 0.21
CA ILE A 122 17.91 -18.83 -0.46
C ILE A 122 17.66 -17.56 -1.27
N ASP A 123 17.55 -17.72 -2.58
CA ASP A 123 17.19 -16.63 -3.49
C ASP A 123 15.67 -16.54 -3.61
N TYR A 124 15.11 -15.36 -3.32
CA TYR A 124 13.69 -15.12 -3.42
C TYR A 124 13.39 -14.35 -4.71
N PRO A 125 12.49 -14.83 -5.59
CA PRO A 125 12.06 -14.00 -6.70
C PRO A 125 11.27 -12.80 -6.17
N ALA A 126 11.41 -11.67 -6.87
CA ALA A 126 10.70 -10.44 -6.54
C ALA A 126 9.19 -10.67 -6.59
N ARG A 127 8.51 -10.18 -5.56
CA ARG A 127 7.06 -10.13 -5.39
C ARG A 127 6.75 -8.73 -4.83
N PRO A 128 6.78 -7.68 -5.68
CA PRO A 128 6.58 -6.31 -5.21
C PRO A 128 5.23 -6.18 -4.50
N LEU A 129 5.29 -5.85 -3.21
CA LEU A 129 4.13 -5.71 -2.33
C LEU A 129 3.58 -4.28 -2.42
N LEU A 130 4.49 -3.30 -2.51
CA LEU A 130 4.19 -1.89 -2.69
C LEU A 130 4.50 -1.46 -4.12
N GLY A 131 3.69 -0.57 -4.66
CA GLY A 131 3.86 0.04 -5.98
C GLY A 131 2.53 0.54 -6.52
N PHE A 132 2.57 1.47 -7.47
CA PHE A 132 1.37 2.01 -8.11
C PHE A 132 1.02 1.22 -9.36
N THR A 133 -0.25 0.85 -9.50
CA THR A 133 -0.82 0.43 -10.79
C THR A 133 -1.32 1.64 -11.58
N GLY A 134 -1.73 1.44 -12.83
CA GLY A 134 -2.40 2.51 -13.60
C GLY A 134 -3.68 2.99 -12.90
N GLU A 135 -4.47 2.07 -12.34
CA GLU A 135 -5.68 2.42 -11.58
C GLU A 135 -5.36 3.17 -10.28
N ASP A 136 -4.22 2.88 -9.63
CA ASP A 136 -3.79 3.63 -8.46
C ASP A 136 -3.50 5.09 -8.82
N VAL A 137 -2.82 5.33 -9.94
CA VAL A 137 -2.48 6.68 -10.42
C VAL A 137 -3.76 7.47 -10.74
N GLN A 138 -4.68 6.88 -11.50
CA GLN A 138 -5.97 7.52 -11.82
C GLN A 138 -6.76 7.86 -10.56
N MET A 139 -6.85 6.92 -9.61
CA MET A 139 -7.53 7.14 -8.34
C MET A 139 -6.90 8.26 -7.51
N ILE A 140 -5.56 8.38 -7.52
CA ILE A 140 -4.86 9.48 -6.86
C ILE A 140 -5.25 10.82 -7.51
N GLU A 141 -5.21 10.91 -8.84
CA GLU A 141 -5.55 12.13 -9.58
C GLU A 141 -7.00 12.57 -9.31
N GLU A 142 -7.95 11.63 -9.38
CA GLU A 142 -9.36 11.89 -9.10
C GLU A 142 -9.58 12.45 -7.68
N ILE A 143 -8.92 11.87 -6.68
CA ILE A 143 -9.03 12.35 -5.29
C ILE A 143 -8.44 13.75 -5.14
N ILE A 144 -7.31 14.04 -5.79
CA ILE A 144 -6.68 15.35 -5.73
C ILE A 144 -7.60 16.40 -6.37
N LEU A 145 -8.11 16.14 -7.58
CA LEU A 145 -9.00 17.07 -8.28
C LEU A 145 -10.28 17.32 -7.47
N ALA A 146 -10.93 16.26 -6.99
CA ALA A 146 -12.13 16.38 -6.16
C ALA A 146 -11.88 17.10 -4.82
N HIS A 147 -10.66 17.07 -4.30
CA HIS A 147 -10.30 17.82 -3.10
C HIS A 147 -10.08 19.32 -3.38
N LEU A 148 -9.60 19.66 -4.58
CA LEU A 148 -9.39 21.04 -5.01
C LEU A 148 -10.66 21.73 -5.54
N ASP A 149 -11.61 20.95 -6.07
CA ASP A 149 -12.90 21.43 -6.61
C ASP A 149 -13.96 21.77 -5.54
N ARG A 150 -13.55 21.90 -4.27
CA ARG A 150 -14.46 22.20 -3.15
C ARG A 150 -14.81 23.67 -3.03
#